data_AF-A0A7V9FVJ9-F1
#
_entry.id   AF-A0A7V9FVJ9-F1
#
_cell.length_a   1.000
_cell.length_b   1.000
_cell.length_c   1.000
_cell.angle_alpha   90.00
_cell.angle_beta   90.00
_cell.angle_gamma   90.00
#
_symmetry.space_group_name_H-M   'P 1'
#
loop_
_entity.id
_entity.type
_entity.pdbx_description
1 polymer ?
#
loop_
_entity_poly.entity_id
_entity_poly.type
_entity_poly.pdbx_seq_one_letter_code
_entity_poly.pdbx_strand_id
1 'polypeptide(L)'
;MNWAAGSGNVAFLPRPPVPSVVGRIAHGQPVAPGTPRRLVGKAVYLSAPPAPARTLIDIIKVTAARFPAVAAIDDGQRILTYGELLTEVSALGTRLSGRGVGWGDRVGVRVPSGSAELYVAILSVLAIGAAYVPVDVDDPEDRAELVWAEAGVCSVIGDQHRLTARPVPPRGVGPRHPRPSDDAWIIFTSGSTGTPKGVAVSHRSAAAFVDAEARLFLPARPLGPDDRVLAGLSVAFDASCEEMWLAWRHGACLVPAPRSLVKGGAEFGDWITEQGVSVVSTVPTLAGLWTNEQLSGVRLLILGGEACPPELANRLAATCPEVWNTYGPTETTVVACA
;
A
#
# COMPACT_ATOMS: atom_id res chain seq x y z
N MET A 1 -29.32 -25.32 28.00
CA MET A 1 -28.90 -26.53 27.26
C MET A 1 -27.38 -26.55 27.24
N ASN A 2 -26.78 -27.52 27.94
CA ASN A 2 -25.34 -27.77 28.03
C ASN A 2 -24.83 -28.46 26.75
N TRP A 3 -23.70 -27.99 26.21
CA TRP A 3 -22.71 -28.77 25.45
C TRP A 3 -21.35 -28.07 25.65
N ALA A 4 -20.54 -28.50 26.63
CA ALA A 4 -19.56 -29.59 26.56
C ALA A 4 -18.33 -29.24 25.70
N ALA A 5 -17.23 -28.97 26.39
CA ALA A 5 -15.89 -28.75 25.87
C ALA A 5 -15.31 -30.07 25.29
N GLY A 6 -14.76 -29.99 24.08
CA GLY A 6 -13.99 -31.06 23.45
C GLY A 6 -12.58 -30.56 23.15
N SER A 7 -11.63 -30.93 24.00
CA SER A 7 -10.20 -30.75 23.80
C SER A 7 -9.68 -31.73 22.73
N GLY A 8 -9.48 -31.23 21.52
CA GLY A 8 -8.83 -31.95 20.43
C GLY A 8 -7.35 -31.56 20.33
N ASN A 9 -6.46 -32.51 20.66
CA ASN A 9 -5.02 -32.42 20.39
C ASN A 9 -4.79 -32.26 18.87
N VAL A 10 -4.35 -31.09 18.43
CA VAL A 10 -3.83 -30.89 17.07
C VAL A 10 -2.35 -31.23 17.09
N ALA A 11 -2.01 -32.37 16.48
CA ALA A 11 -0.64 -32.80 16.28
C ALA A 11 0.11 -31.78 15.39
N PHE A 12 1.24 -31.28 15.90
CA PHE A 12 2.17 -30.46 15.13
C PHE A 12 2.84 -31.32 14.06
N LEU A 13 2.53 -31.08 12.79
CA LEU A 13 3.35 -31.57 11.69
C LEU A 13 4.66 -30.76 11.64
N PRO A 14 5.82 -31.41 11.45
CA PRO A 14 7.10 -30.71 11.37
C PRO A 14 7.13 -29.80 10.13
N ARG A 15 7.63 -28.57 10.32
CA ARG A 15 7.82 -27.58 9.25
C ARG A 15 8.84 -28.12 8.22
N PRO A 16 8.60 -27.96 6.91
CA PRO A 16 9.64 -28.22 5.91
C PRO A 16 10.77 -27.17 6.04
N PRO A 17 12.02 -27.53 5.71
CA PRO A 17 13.15 -26.62 5.81
C PRO A 17 12.96 -25.42 4.87
N VAL A 18 13.23 -24.22 5.39
CA VAL A 18 13.34 -22.99 4.58
C VAL A 18 14.64 -23.08 3.77
N PRO A 19 14.61 -22.92 2.42
CA PRO A 19 15.85 -22.84 1.65
C PRO A 19 16.59 -21.56 2.05
N SER A 20 17.76 -21.69 2.65
CA SER A 20 18.66 -20.57 2.90
C SER A 20 19.28 -20.12 1.58
N VAL A 21 18.72 -19.08 0.95
CA VAL A 21 19.43 -18.32 -0.08
C VAL A 21 19.81 -16.98 0.54
N VAL A 22 20.84 -17.02 1.38
CA VAL A 22 21.53 -15.82 1.83
C VAL A 22 22.52 -15.46 0.73
N GLY A 23 22.17 -14.45 -0.07
CA GLY A 23 23.14 -13.78 -0.94
C GLY A 23 24.13 -13.00 -0.08
N ARG A 24 25.22 -13.64 0.37
CA ARG A 24 26.37 -12.92 0.93
C ARG A 24 27.05 -12.16 -0.21
N ILE A 25 27.15 -10.84 -0.08
CA ILE A 25 28.06 -10.04 -0.90
C ILE A 25 29.48 -10.42 -0.49
N ALA A 26 30.16 -11.20 -1.32
CA ALA A 26 31.58 -11.50 -1.15
C ALA A 26 32.41 -10.29 -1.63
N HIS A 27 33.32 -9.81 -0.78
CA HIS A 27 34.29 -8.77 -1.14
C HIS A 27 35.18 -9.24 -2.30
N GLY A 28 34.97 -8.66 -3.49
CA GLY A 28 35.80 -8.85 -4.67
C GLY A 28 36.76 -7.68 -4.88
N GLN A 29 38.03 -8.01 -5.14
CA GLN A 29 39.14 -7.10 -5.47
C GLN A 29 38.84 -6.20 -6.70
N PRO A 30 39.50 -5.03 -6.85
CA PRO A 30 39.21 -4.09 -7.94
C PRO A 30 39.71 -4.64 -9.29
N VAL A 31 38.88 -4.50 -10.35
CA VAL A 31 39.18 -4.96 -11.72
C VAL A 31 39.02 -3.81 -12.72
N ALA A 32 39.94 -3.77 -13.69
CA ALA A 32 40.15 -2.72 -14.68
C ALA A 32 38.97 -2.53 -15.68
N PRO A 33 38.83 -1.35 -16.33
CA PRO A 33 37.71 -1.03 -17.19
C PRO A 33 37.87 -1.67 -18.59
N GLY A 34 36.81 -2.29 -19.12
CA GLY A 34 36.74 -2.63 -20.55
C GLY A 34 36.03 -3.91 -20.98
N THR A 35 35.48 -4.73 -20.08
CA THR A 35 34.77 -5.97 -20.48
C THR A 35 33.27 -5.88 -20.15
N PRO A 36 32.36 -5.93 -21.15
CA PRO A 36 30.93 -5.97 -20.88
C PRO A 36 30.57 -7.28 -20.15
N ARG A 37 30.11 -7.18 -18.91
CA ARG A 37 29.60 -8.32 -18.15
C ARG A 37 28.33 -8.85 -18.82
N ARG A 38 28.36 -10.08 -19.33
CA ARG A 38 27.16 -10.91 -19.43
C ARG A 38 26.82 -11.31 -17.99
N LEU A 39 25.90 -10.59 -17.34
CA LEU A 39 25.27 -11.05 -16.10
C LEU A 39 24.44 -12.30 -16.44
N VAL A 40 25.08 -13.47 -16.43
CA VAL A 40 24.37 -14.76 -16.48
C VAL A 40 23.95 -15.09 -15.04
N GLY A 41 23.05 -14.28 -14.48
CA GLY A 41 22.32 -14.67 -13.27
C GLY A 41 21.22 -15.65 -13.67
N LYS A 42 21.10 -16.79 -12.99
CA LYS A 42 19.86 -17.58 -13.06
C LYS A 42 18.75 -16.72 -12.45
N ALA A 43 17.70 -16.42 -13.21
CA ALA A 43 16.46 -15.90 -12.63
C ALA A 43 15.98 -16.90 -11.56
N VAL A 44 15.95 -16.47 -10.30
CA VAL A 44 15.42 -17.28 -9.20
C VAL A 44 13.95 -16.96 -9.10
N TYR A 45 13.10 -17.86 -9.61
CA TYR A 45 11.67 -17.80 -9.34
C TYR A 45 11.44 -18.44 -7.98
N LEU A 46 11.20 -17.62 -6.96
CA LEU A 46 10.74 -18.12 -5.67
C LEU A 46 9.34 -18.70 -5.87
N SER A 47 9.23 -20.04 -5.94
CA SER A 47 7.94 -20.69 -5.98
C SER A 47 7.35 -20.74 -4.58
N ALA A 48 6.35 -19.88 -4.34
CA ALA A 48 5.50 -19.96 -3.17
C ALA A 48 4.16 -20.63 -3.54
N PRO A 49 3.49 -21.32 -2.61
CA PRO A 49 2.10 -21.73 -2.81
C PRO A 49 1.24 -20.49 -3.16
N PRO A 50 0.25 -20.65 -4.06
CA PRO A 50 -0.60 -19.54 -4.44
C PRO A 50 -1.26 -18.91 -3.21
N ALA A 51 -1.31 -17.57 -3.18
CA ALA A 51 -1.97 -16.85 -2.11
C ALA A 51 -3.46 -17.24 -2.03
N PRO A 52 -4.06 -17.30 -0.83
CA PRO A 52 -5.48 -17.56 -0.68
C PRO A 52 -6.31 -16.56 -1.48
N ALA A 53 -7.37 -17.03 -2.15
CA ALA A 53 -8.29 -16.13 -2.85
C ALA A 53 -9.13 -15.37 -1.82
N ARG A 54 -8.86 -14.06 -1.66
CA ARG A 54 -9.56 -13.16 -0.76
C ARG A 54 -9.49 -11.73 -1.28
N THR A 55 -10.20 -10.83 -0.61
CA THR A 55 -10.20 -9.40 -0.90
C THR A 55 -9.37 -8.62 0.11
N LEU A 56 -9.05 -7.39 -0.26
CA LEU A 56 -8.46 -6.39 0.63
C LEU A 56 -9.34 -6.12 1.86
N ILE A 57 -10.66 -6.11 1.68
CA ILE A 57 -11.62 -5.94 2.78
C ILE A 57 -11.59 -7.13 3.74
N ASP A 58 -11.39 -8.36 3.24
CA ASP A 58 -11.20 -9.53 4.11
C ASP A 58 -9.94 -9.38 4.97
N ILE A 59 -8.85 -8.87 4.40
CA ILE A 59 -7.58 -8.66 5.11
C ILE A 59 -7.79 -7.71 6.28
N ILE A 60 -8.30 -6.50 6.03
CA ILE A 60 -8.45 -5.50 7.10
C ILE A 60 -9.47 -5.91 8.15
N LYS A 61 -10.54 -6.63 7.77
CA LYS A 61 -11.52 -7.18 8.74
C LYS A 61 -10.88 -8.22 9.66
N VAL A 62 -10.04 -9.11 9.13
CA VAL A 62 -9.32 -10.09 9.96
C VAL A 62 -8.35 -9.38 10.92
N THR A 63 -7.62 -8.37 10.44
CA THR A 63 -6.74 -7.56 11.29
C THR A 63 -7.53 -6.83 12.38
N ALA A 64 -8.61 -6.14 12.02
CA ALA A 64 -9.42 -5.37 12.95
C ALA A 64 -10.11 -6.24 14.01
N ALA A 65 -10.53 -7.45 13.66
CA ALA A 65 -11.07 -8.40 14.62
C ALA A 65 -10.03 -8.84 15.66
N ARG A 66 -8.75 -8.89 15.27
CA ARG A 66 -7.64 -9.25 16.16
C ARG A 66 -7.15 -8.06 17.00
N PHE A 67 -7.17 -6.86 16.45
CA PHE A 67 -6.59 -5.65 17.04
C PHE A 67 -7.59 -4.47 17.09
N PRO A 68 -8.81 -4.65 17.63
CA PRO A 68 -9.87 -3.65 17.48
C PRO A 68 -9.56 -2.30 18.13
N ALA A 69 -8.78 -2.31 19.21
CA ALA A 69 -8.42 -1.12 19.99
C ALA A 69 -7.01 -0.55 19.65
N VAL A 70 -6.31 -1.13 18.67
CA VAL A 70 -5.00 -0.63 18.23
C VAL A 70 -5.21 0.49 17.23
N ALA A 71 -4.35 1.51 17.25
CA ALA A 71 -4.32 2.59 16.28
C ALA A 71 -4.11 2.03 14.85
N ALA A 72 -5.09 2.26 13.97
CA ALA A 72 -5.02 1.91 12.56
C ALA A 72 -4.50 3.09 11.71
N ILE A 73 -4.87 4.32 12.11
CA ILE A 73 -4.44 5.55 11.47
C ILE A 73 -4.19 6.60 12.56
N ASP A 74 -3.08 7.33 12.44
CA ASP A 74 -2.73 8.48 13.25
C ASP A 74 -2.27 9.61 12.33
N ASP A 75 -3.15 10.59 12.09
CA ASP A 75 -2.86 11.74 11.22
C ASP A 75 -2.36 12.98 11.99
N GLY A 76 -2.00 12.81 13.27
CA GLY A 76 -1.54 13.87 14.15
C GLY A 76 -2.65 14.80 14.66
N GLN A 77 -3.86 14.76 14.09
CA GLN A 77 -5.04 15.47 14.62
C GLN A 77 -5.98 14.50 15.35
N ARG A 78 -6.13 13.29 14.82
CA ARG A 78 -6.92 12.21 15.41
C ARG A 78 -6.24 10.87 15.20
N ILE A 79 -6.48 9.99 16.18
CA ILE A 79 -6.11 8.58 16.10
C ILE A 79 -7.41 7.80 15.93
N LEU A 80 -7.49 7.02 14.85
CA LEU A 80 -8.56 6.04 14.65
C LEU A 80 -8.04 4.65 14.98
N THR A 81 -8.69 3.98 15.92
CA THR A 81 -8.46 2.54 16.12
C THR A 81 -9.02 1.73 14.94
N TYR A 82 -8.60 0.47 14.79
CA TYR A 82 -9.18 -0.41 13.76
C TYR A 82 -10.71 -0.55 13.87
N GLY A 83 -11.25 -0.60 15.09
CA GLY A 83 -12.70 -0.65 15.32
C GLY A 83 -13.42 0.61 14.89
N GLU A 84 -12.87 1.79 15.23
CA GLU A 84 -13.41 3.09 14.82
C GLU A 84 -13.29 3.30 13.31
N LEU A 85 -12.15 2.93 12.72
CA LEU A 85 -11.93 2.99 11.27
C LEU A 85 -13.00 2.19 10.52
N LEU A 86 -13.26 0.94 10.91
CA LEU A 86 -14.30 0.14 10.25
C LEU A 86 -15.72 0.67 10.50
N THR A 87 -15.94 1.35 11.62
CA THR A 87 -17.22 2.03 11.90
C THR A 87 -17.42 3.21 10.95
N GLU A 88 -16.42 4.09 10.81
CA GLU A 88 -16.46 5.22 9.87
C GLU A 88 -16.60 4.75 8.42
N VAL A 89 -15.86 3.70 8.04
CA VAL A 89 -15.93 3.07 6.70
C VAL A 89 -17.33 2.53 6.41
N SER A 90 -17.97 1.88 7.38
CA SER A 90 -19.33 1.35 7.21
C SER A 90 -20.37 2.48 7.10
N ALA A 91 -20.21 3.54 7.88
CA ALA A 91 -21.09 4.72 7.85
C ALA A 91 -20.97 5.47 6.51
N LEU A 92 -19.74 5.74 6.04
CA LEU A 92 -19.53 6.38 4.75
C LEU A 92 -19.99 5.47 3.60
N GLY A 93 -19.69 4.17 3.63
CA GLY A 93 -20.21 3.22 2.64
C GLY A 93 -21.74 3.26 2.49
N THR A 94 -22.46 3.32 3.63
CA THR A 94 -23.93 3.47 3.63
C THR A 94 -24.37 4.77 2.95
N ARG A 95 -23.68 5.89 3.23
CA ARG A 95 -23.96 7.19 2.59
C ARG A 95 -23.69 7.16 1.09
N LEU A 96 -22.59 6.52 0.65
CA LEU A 96 -22.25 6.38 -0.77
C LEU A 96 -23.35 5.60 -1.51
N SER A 97 -23.78 4.47 -0.96
CA SER A 97 -24.86 3.69 -1.56
C SER A 97 -26.23 4.38 -1.51
N GLY A 98 -26.54 5.13 -0.45
CA GLY A 98 -27.73 5.97 -0.39
C GLY A 98 -27.77 7.08 -1.46
N ARG A 99 -26.62 7.42 -2.05
CA ARG A 99 -26.48 8.37 -3.17
C ARG A 99 -26.34 7.69 -4.53
N GLY A 100 -26.59 6.39 -4.61
CA GLY A 100 -26.66 5.64 -5.87
C GLY A 100 -25.36 4.96 -6.29
N VAL A 101 -24.29 5.00 -5.47
CA VAL A 101 -23.06 4.23 -5.76
C VAL A 101 -23.27 2.77 -5.37
N GLY A 102 -23.14 1.88 -6.34
CA GLY A 102 -23.26 0.44 -6.19
C GLY A 102 -21.95 -0.31 -6.37
N TRP A 103 -22.02 -1.62 -6.15
CA TRP A 103 -20.90 -2.51 -6.45
C TRP A 103 -20.53 -2.50 -7.95
N GLY A 104 -19.25 -2.68 -8.26
CA GLY A 104 -18.73 -2.65 -9.63
C GLY A 104 -18.61 -1.23 -10.22
N ASP A 105 -19.12 -0.21 -9.52
CA ASP A 105 -18.92 1.18 -9.89
C ASP A 105 -17.46 1.59 -9.77
N ARG A 106 -17.12 2.66 -10.48
CA ARG A 106 -15.84 3.35 -10.39
C ARG A 106 -16.08 4.70 -9.76
N VAL A 107 -15.39 4.95 -8.65
CA VAL A 107 -15.57 6.15 -7.83
C VAL A 107 -14.27 6.93 -7.81
N GLY A 108 -14.31 8.17 -8.27
CA GLY A 108 -13.18 9.08 -8.21
C GLY A 108 -12.89 9.44 -6.75
N VAL A 109 -11.63 9.46 -6.35
CA VAL A 109 -11.21 9.93 -5.02
C VAL A 109 -10.25 11.09 -5.20
N ARG A 110 -10.61 12.26 -4.68
CA ARG A 110 -9.78 13.48 -4.67
C ARG A 110 -9.91 14.19 -3.34
N VAL A 111 -9.32 13.54 -2.34
CA VAL A 111 -9.26 14.01 -0.95
C VAL A 111 -7.81 14.35 -0.64
N PRO A 112 -7.51 15.48 0.04
CA PRO A 112 -6.13 15.83 0.39
C PRO A 112 -5.41 14.73 1.18
N SER A 113 -4.12 14.53 0.92
CA SER A 113 -3.29 13.63 1.73
C SER A 113 -3.04 14.19 3.13
N GLY A 114 -2.48 13.37 4.02
CA GLY A 114 -2.12 13.79 5.37
C GLY A 114 -3.27 13.78 6.37
N SER A 115 -4.45 13.27 6.00
CA SER A 115 -5.57 13.08 6.93
C SER A 115 -6.15 11.67 6.80
N ALA A 116 -6.80 11.20 7.87
CA ALA A 116 -7.53 9.93 7.86
C ALA A 116 -8.72 9.94 6.88
N GLU A 117 -9.23 11.10 6.47
CA GLU A 117 -10.38 11.21 5.58
C GLU A 117 -10.15 10.52 4.23
N LEU A 118 -8.96 10.67 3.66
CA LEU A 118 -8.58 10.04 2.39
C LEU A 118 -8.70 8.51 2.47
N TYR A 119 -8.16 7.92 3.53
CA TYR A 119 -8.13 6.47 3.70
C TYR A 119 -9.51 5.90 4.06
N VAL A 120 -10.31 6.64 4.85
CA VAL A 120 -11.72 6.31 5.08
C VAL A 120 -12.50 6.31 3.78
N ALA A 121 -12.28 7.29 2.89
CA ALA A 121 -12.92 7.33 1.57
C ALA A 121 -12.55 6.11 0.71
N ILE A 122 -11.25 5.80 0.60
CA ILE A 122 -10.75 4.64 -0.16
C ILE A 122 -11.36 3.34 0.38
N LEU A 123 -11.26 3.09 1.68
CA LEU A 123 -11.79 1.87 2.30
C LEU A 123 -13.31 1.76 2.17
N SER A 124 -14.04 2.88 2.19
CA SER A 124 -15.50 2.89 2.00
C SER A 124 -15.92 2.51 0.59
N VAL A 125 -15.20 2.98 -0.43
CA VAL A 125 -15.41 2.59 -1.83
C VAL A 125 -15.17 1.09 -2.00
N LEU A 126 -14.03 0.59 -1.47
CA LEU A 126 -13.72 -0.83 -1.49
C LEU A 126 -14.76 -1.68 -0.74
N ALA A 127 -15.23 -1.20 0.41
CA ALA A 127 -16.16 -1.94 1.28
C ALA A 127 -17.54 -2.16 0.64
N ILE A 128 -18.00 -1.23 -0.19
CA ILE A 128 -19.27 -1.37 -0.93
C ILE A 128 -19.12 -2.16 -2.25
N GLY A 129 -17.90 -2.63 -2.54
CA GLY A 129 -17.59 -3.43 -3.73
C GLY A 129 -17.38 -2.62 -4.99
N ALA A 130 -17.08 -1.33 -4.87
CA ALA A 130 -16.69 -0.44 -5.97
C ALA A 130 -15.16 -0.30 -6.04
N ALA A 131 -14.67 0.13 -7.20
CA ALA A 131 -13.25 0.42 -7.42
C ALA A 131 -12.99 1.92 -7.26
N TYR A 132 -11.91 2.28 -6.55
CA TYR A 132 -11.52 3.69 -6.46
C TYR A 132 -10.59 4.09 -7.62
N VAL A 133 -10.74 5.33 -8.08
CA VAL A 133 -9.94 5.96 -9.14
C VAL A 133 -9.33 7.24 -8.57
N PRO A 134 -8.12 7.18 -8.00
CA PRO A 134 -7.54 8.30 -7.29
C PRO A 134 -6.98 9.34 -8.27
N VAL A 135 -7.14 10.61 -7.94
CA VAL A 135 -6.41 11.73 -8.52
C VAL A 135 -5.92 12.60 -7.37
N ASP A 136 -4.65 13.01 -7.41
CA ASP A 136 -4.09 13.86 -6.36
C ASP A 136 -4.80 15.23 -6.38
N VAL A 137 -4.97 15.85 -5.21
CA VAL A 137 -5.50 17.21 -5.14
C VAL A 137 -4.56 18.23 -5.76
N ASP A 138 -3.26 17.92 -5.77
CA ASP A 138 -2.22 18.73 -6.40
C ASP A 138 -2.21 18.61 -7.94
N ASP A 139 -2.91 17.62 -8.51
CA ASP A 139 -3.02 17.46 -9.96
C ASP A 139 -3.98 18.50 -10.57
N PRO A 140 -3.68 19.02 -11.79
CA PRO A 140 -4.54 19.96 -12.49
C PRO A 140 -5.96 19.41 -12.75
N GLU A 141 -6.97 20.30 -12.75
CA GLU A 141 -8.37 19.91 -12.96
C GLU A 141 -8.59 19.17 -14.29
N ASP A 142 -7.98 19.66 -15.37
CA ASP A 142 -8.10 19.04 -16.70
C ASP A 142 -7.58 17.59 -16.70
N ARG A 143 -6.55 17.30 -15.90
CA ARG A 143 -6.03 15.94 -15.72
C ARG A 143 -7.03 15.07 -14.97
N ALA A 144 -7.63 15.58 -13.91
CA ALA A 144 -8.64 14.87 -13.14
C ALA A 144 -9.86 14.51 -14.00
N GLU A 145 -10.35 15.48 -14.77
CA GLU A 145 -11.49 15.31 -15.66
C GLU A 145 -11.21 14.27 -16.76
N LEU A 146 -10.01 14.29 -17.34
CA LEU A 146 -9.60 13.29 -18.32
C LEU A 146 -9.58 11.89 -17.70
N VAL A 147 -8.91 11.72 -16.55
CA VAL A 147 -8.80 10.43 -15.85
C VAL A 147 -10.17 9.85 -15.55
N TRP A 148 -11.08 10.66 -15.01
CA TRP A 148 -12.41 10.20 -14.64
C TRP A 148 -13.33 9.94 -15.83
N ALA A 149 -13.18 10.70 -16.92
CA ALA A 149 -13.88 10.42 -18.16
C ALA A 149 -13.43 9.07 -18.76
N GLU A 150 -12.12 8.86 -18.90
CA GLU A 150 -11.54 7.63 -19.44
C GLU A 150 -11.86 6.40 -18.56
N ALA A 151 -11.83 6.58 -17.24
CA ALA A 151 -12.19 5.54 -16.30
C ALA A 151 -13.70 5.23 -16.29
N GLY A 152 -14.56 6.11 -16.81
CA GLY A 152 -16.01 5.97 -16.65
C GLY A 152 -16.43 6.03 -15.18
N VAL A 153 -15.91 7.03 -14.44
CA VAL A 153 -16.28 7.28 -13.04
C VAL A 153 -17.71 7.80 -12.97
N CYS A 154 -18.53 7.18 -12.11
CA CYS A 154 -19.93 7.57 -11.89
C CYS A 154 -20.11 8.68 -10.84
N SER A 155 -19.16 8.81 -9.91
CA SER A 155 -19.19 9.82 -8.85
C SER A 155 -17.80 10.06 -8.30
N VAL A 156 -17.55 11.26 -7.78
CA VAL A 156 -16.28 11.68 -7.18
C VAL A 156 -16.50 12.01 -5.71
N ILE A 157 -15.68 11.43 -4.83
CA ILE A 157 -15.55 11.81 -3.43
C ILE A 157 -14.45 12.87 -3.32
N GLY A 158 -14.83 14.09 -2.93
CA GLY A 158 -13.92 15.19 -2.64
C GLY A 158 -13.77 15.45 -1.14
N ASP A 159 -13.26 16.64 -0.82
CA ASP A 159 -13.12 17.17 0.54
C ASP A 159 -14.37 16.96 1.41
N GLN A 160 -14.17 16.66 2.69
CA GLN A 160 -15.22 16.34 3.67
C GLN A 160 -16.16 15.19 3.24
N HIS A 161 -15.64 14.30 2.39
CA HIS A 161 -16.38 13.22 1.73
C HIS A 161 -17.60 13.69 0.91
N ARG A 162 -17.55 14.90 0.35
CA ARG A 162 -18.62 15.40 -0.53
C ARG A 162 -18.65 14.60 -1.83
N LEU A 163 -19.81 14.01 -2.13
CA LEU A 163 -20.02 13.24 -3.35
C LEU A 163 -20.60 14.12 -4.47
N THR A 164 -19.95 14.12 -5.63
CA THR A 164 -20.41 14.77 -6.86
C THR A 164 -20.68 13.72 -7.93
N ALA A 165 -21.91 13.67 -8.44
CA ALA A 165 -22.29 12.75 -9.52
C ALA A 165 -21.67 13.17 -10.86
N ARG A 166 -21.31 12.20 -11.70
CA ARG A 166 -20.83 12.39 -13.07
C ARG A 166 -21.87 11.85 -14.07
N PRO A 167 -21.83 12.27 -15.35
CA PRO A 167 -22.77 11.80 -16.38
C PRO A 167 -22.44 10.37 -16.87
N VAL A 168 -22.21 9.44 -15.95
CA VAL A 168 -21.98 8.02 -16.21
C VAL A 168 -22.95 7.24 -15.31
N PRO A 169 -23.80 6.37 -15.87
CA PRO A 169 -24.75 5.60 -15.07
C PRO A 169 -24.03 4.63 -14.13
N PRO A 170 -24.51 4.46 -12.89
CA PRO A 170 -24.07 3.37 -12.02
C PRO A 170 -24.23 2.00 -12.70
N ARG A 171 -23.28 1.11 -12.45
CA ARG A 171 -23.22 -0.26 -12.93
C ARG A 171 -23.98 -1.21 -12.01
N GLY A 172 -23.87 -0.97 -10.70
CA GLY A 172 -24.52 -1.80 -9.68
C GLY A 172 -25.57 -1.04 -8.88
N VAL A 173 -26.34 -1.79 -8.09
CA VAL A 173 -27.31 -1.23 -7.14
C VAL A 173 -26.95 -1.68 -5.74
N GLY A 174 -26.74 -0.70 -4.86
CA GLY A 174 -26.45 -0.92 -3.45
C GLY A 174 -25.09 -1.55 -3.16
N PRO A 175 -24.72 -1.65 -1.87
CA PRO A 175 -23.44 -2.17 -1.47
C PRO A 175 -23.42 -3.70 -1.60
N ARG A 176 -22.30 -4.25 -2.05
CA ARG A 176 -22.03 -5.69 -2.02
C ARG A 176 -20.61 -5.89 -1.49
N HIS A 177 -20.43 -6.92 -0.66
CA HIS A 177 -19.06 -7.35 -0.33
C HIS A 177 -18.26 -7.62 -1.62
N PRO A 178 -17.03 -7.10 -1.76
CA PRO A 178 -16.24 -7.36 -2.94
C PRO A 178 -15.96 -8.85 -3.11
N ARG A 179 -15.82 -9.29 -4.36
CA ARG A 179 -15.30 -10.61 -4.75
C ARG A 179 -13.84 -10.45 -5.14
N PRO A 180 -13.02 -11.52 -5.05
CA PRO A 180 -11.64 -11.47 -5.51
C PRO A 180 -11.46 -11.04 -6.98
N SER A 181 -12.47 -11.28 -7.83
CA SER A 181 -12.47 -10.89 -9.24
C SER A 181 -12.88 -9.43 -9.50
N ASP A 182 -13.45 -8.74 -8.51
CA ASP A 182 -13.85 -7.34 -8.66
C ASP A 182 -12.60 -6.43 -8.67
N ASP A 183 -12.65 -5.34 -9.44
CA ASP A 183 -11.60 -4.31 -9.43
C ASP A 183 -11.53 -3.65 -8.05
N ALA A 184 -10.33 -3.54 -7.49
CA ALA A 184 -10.07 -2.81 -6.24
C ALA A 184 -9.74 -1.34 -6.54
N TRP A 185 -8.82 -1.12 -7.49
CA TRP A 185 -8.42 0.22 -7.89
C TRP A 185 -8.13 0.31 -9.38
N ILE A 186 -8.18 1.54 -9.89
CA ILE A 186 -7.75 1.87 -11.25
C ILE A 186 -6.81 3.06 -11.16
N ILE A 187 -5.53 2.83 -11.45
CA ILE A 187 -4.49 3.85 -11.37
C ILE A 187 -4.03 4.21 -12.77
N PHE A 188 -3.89 5.51 -13.02
CA PHE A 188 -3.59 6.04 -14.35
C PHE A 188 -2.11 6.35 -14.50
N THR A 189 -1.51 5.80 -15.55
CA THR A 189 -0.11 6.04 -15.91
C THR A 189 -0.01 6.96 -17.13
N SER A 190 1.15 7.60 -17.31
CA SER A 190 1.46 8.37 -18.52
C SER A 190 1.47 7.44 -19.73
N GLY A 191 0.42 7.49 -20.55
CA GLY A 191 0.37 6.72 -21.79
C GLY A 191 1.37 7.25 -22.81
N SER A 192 2.09 6.34 -23.49
CA SER A 192 3.01 6.66 -24.59
C SER A 192 2.34 7.40 -25.77
N THR A 193 1.01 7.37 -25.84
CA THR A 193 0.18 8.01 -26.87
C THR A 193 -0.37 9.37 -26.46
N GLY A 194 0.00 9.90 -25.28
CA GLY A 194 -0.51 11.17 -24.74
C GLY A 194 -1.86 11.06 -24.03
N THR A 195 -2.62 9.98 -24.25
CA THR A 195 -3.83 9.66 -23.47
C THR A 195 -3.45 8.80 -22.26
N PRO A 196 -3.74 9.26 -21.02
CA PRO A 196 -3.61 8.45 -19.81
C PRO A 196 -4.28 7.08 -19.91
N LYS A 197 -3.60 6.04 -19.42
CA LYS A 197 -4.10 4.65 -19.45
C LYS A 197 -4.41 4.19 -18.03
N GLY A 198 -5.64 3.73 -17.82
CA GLY A 198 -6.06 3.17 -16.53
C GLY A 198 -5.66 1.70 -16.39
N VAL A 199 -4.87 1.39 -15.37
CA VAL A 199 -4.54 0.02 -14.97
C VAL A 199 -5.50 -0.42 -13.88
N ALA A 200 -6.43 -1.32 -14.25
CA ALA A 200 -7.37 -1.91 -13.30
C ALA A 200 -6.73 -3.11 -12.59
N VAL A 201 -6.70 -3.07 -11.26
CA VAL A 201 -6.16 -4.14 -10.42
C VAL A 201 -7.29 -4.80 -9.63
N SER A 202 -7.43 -6.11 -9.80
CA SER A 202 -8.41 -6.89 -9.05
C SER A 202 -8.05 -7.03 -7.57
N HIS A 203 -9.06 -7.24 -6.73
CA HIS A 203 -8.86 -7.59 -5.33
C HIS A 203 -7.95 -8.81 -5.13
N ARG A 204 -8.03 -9.83 -6.01
CA ARG A 204 -7.17 -11.01 -5.94
C ARG A 204 -5.71 -10.68 -6.18
N SER A 205 -5.41 -9.84 -7.17
CA SER A 205 -4.04 -9.41 -7.47
C SER A 205 -3.47 -8.59 -6.31
N ALA A 206 -4.25 -7.60 -5.84
CA ALA A 206 -3.86 -6.76 -4.71
C ALA A 206 -3.62 -7.59 -3.43
N ALA A 207 -4.53 -8.51 -3.08
CA ALA A 207 -4.37 -9.34 -1.89
C ALA A 207 -3.16 -10.30 -2.01
N ALA A 208 -2.85 -10.79 -3.22
CA ALA A 208 -1.68 -11.62 -3.45
C ALA A 208 -0.36 -10.84 -3.28
N PHE A 209 -0.33 -9.58 -3.74
CA PHE A 209 0.77 -8.65 -3.49
C PHE A 209 0.99 -8.45 -1.98
N VAL A 210 -0.07 -8.12 -1.24
CA VAL A 210 -0.01 -7.95 0.23
C VAL A 210 0.50 -9.21 0.95
N ASP A 211 0.06 -10.39 0.51
CA ASP A 211 0.55 -11.66 1.07
C ASP A 211 1.99 -11.99 0.68
N ALA A 212 2.48 -11.49 -0.45
CA ALA A 212 3.87 -11.66 -0.86
C ALA A 212 4.79 -10.81 0.02
N GLU A 213 4.49 -9.53 0.18
CA GLU A 213 5.28 -8.62 1.02
C GLU A 213 5.31 -9.05 2.49
N ALA A 214 4.16 -9.46 3.04
CA ALA A 214 4.06 -9.96 4.41
C ALA A 214 4.93 -11.21 4.67
N ARG A 215 5.38 -11.91 3.62
CA ARG A 215 6.33 -13.03 3.73
C ARG A 215 7.78 -12.60 3.50
N LEU A 216 8.00 -11.57 2.69
CA LEU A 216 9.32 -11.10 2.31
C LEU A 216 9.99 -10.29 3.42
N PHE A 217 9.25 -9.35 4.00
CA PHE A 217 9.83 -8.35 4.88
C PHE A 217 9.87 -8.78 6.35
N LEU A 218 11.01 -8.56 6.98
CA LEU A 218 11.27 -8.76 8.41
C LEU A 218 10.82 -10.13 8.95
N PRO A 219 11.14 -11.27 8.28
CA PRO A 219 10.60 -12.58 8.66
C PRO A 219 11.02 -13.02 10.07
N ALA A 220 12.15 -12.52 10.58
CA ALA A 220 12.62 -12.78 11.93
C ALA A 220 11.91 -11.94 13.01
N ARG A 221 11.41 -10.75 12.66
CA ARG A 221 10.65 -9.86 13.54
C ARG A 221 9.54 -9.15 12.75
N PRO A 222 8.44 -9.85 12.47
CA PRO A 222 7.37 -9.35 11.60
C PRO A 222 6.82 -7.99 12.04
N LEU A 223 6.26 -7.26 11.08
CA LEU A 223 5.45 -6.07 11.38
C LEU A 223 4.25 -6.43 12.28
N GLY A 224 3.87 -5.49 13.16
CA GLY A 224 2.83 -5.66 14.16
C GLY A 224 2.28 -4.34 14.74
N PRO A 225 1.44 -4.43 15.80
CA PRO A 225 0.75 -3.28 16.40
C PRO A 225 1.61 -2.12 16.90
N ASP A 226 2.88 -2.37 17.20
CA ASP A 226 3.80 -1.35 17.71
C ASP A 226 4.51 -0.58 16.57
N ASP A 227 4.27 -0.98 15.31
CA ASP A 227 4.87 -0.33 14.15
C ASP A 227 4.03 0.82 13.62
N ARG A 228 4.75 1.79 13.08
CA ARG A 228 4.21 2.98 12.43
C ARG A 228 4.74 3.02 11.00
N VAL A 229 3.82 2.99 10.04
CA VAL A 229 4.11 2.95 8.60
C VAL A 229 3.80 4.32 8.01
N LEU A 230 4.77 4.93 7.34
CA LEU A 230 4.57 6.18 6.63
C LEU A 230 3.52 6.02 5.52
N ALA A 231 2.65 7.02 5.37
CA ALA A 231 1.87 7.21 4.16
C ALA A 231 2.15 8.60 3.55
N GLY A 232 3.18 8.67 2.70
CA GLY A 232 3.68 9.91 2.10
C GLY A 232 3.68 9.92 0.57
N LEU A 233 3.47 8.77 -0.06
CA LEU A 233 3.38 8.67 -1.50
C LEU A 233 2.03 9.20 -1.98
N SER A 234 2.02 9.80 -3.18
CA SER A 234 0.77 10.27 -3.76
C SER A 234 -0.14 9.09 -4.08
N VAL A 235 -1.43 9.23 -3.75
CA VAL A 235 -2.45 8.21 -4.03
C VAL A 235 -2.69 7.97 -5.52
N ALA A 236 -2.20 8.86 -6.38
CA ALA A 236 -2.21 8.66 -7.82
C ALA A 236 -1.16 7.63 -8.29
N PHE A 237 -0.26 7.17 -7.41
CA PHE A 237 0.67 6.07 -7.68
C PHE A 237 0.33 4.85 -6.82
N ASP A 238 0.51 3.66 -7.40
CA ASP A 238 0.14 2.41 -6.76
C ASP A 238 1.09 2.00 -5.63
N ALA A 239 2.27 2.62 -5.54
CA ALA A 239 3.16 2.52 -4.37
C ALA A 239 2.50 3.04 -3.07
N SER A 240 1.50 3.93 -3.14
CA SER A 240 0.71 4.29 -1.95
C SER A 240 -0.10 3.10 -1.40
N CYS A 241 -0.44 2.11 -2.23
CA CYS A 241 -1.09 0.88 -1.79
C CYS A 241 -0.15 0.02 -0.92
N GLU A 242 1.15 0.02 -1.23
CA GLU A 242 2.16 -0.64 -0.39
C GLU A 242 2.13 -0.09 1.04
N GLU A 243 2.19 1.24 1.19
CA GLU A 243 2.13 1.93 2.48
C GLU A 243 0.88 1.53 3.29
N MET A 244 -0.31 1.61 2.65
CA MET A 244 -1.60 1.27 3.27
C MET A 244 -1.63 -0.18 3.75
N TRP A 245 -1.21 -1.12 2.91
CA TRP A 245 -1.39 -2.54 3.18
C TRP A 245 -0.26 -3.17 3.99
N LEU A 246 0.96 -2.60 3.98
CA LEU A 246 1.97 -2.92 4.99
C LEU A 246 1.48 -2.60 6.40
N ALA A 247 0.75 -1.49 6.58
CA ALA A 247 0.15 -1.16 7.88
C ALA A 247 -0.97 -2.14 8.24
N TRP A 248 -2.03 -2.16 7.43
CA TRP A 248 -3.29 -2.81 7.78
C TRP A 248 -3.27 -4.33 7.70
N ARG A 249 -2.31 -4.93 6.97
CA ARG A 249 -2.12 -6.38 7.00
C ARG A 249 -1.56 -6.86 8.35
N HIS A 250 -0.83 -5.99 9.03
CA HIS A 250 -0.02 -6.35 10.21
C HIS A 250 -0.59 -5.82 11.53
N GLY A 251 -1.66 -5.01 11.48
CA GLY A 251 -2.19 -4.37 12.68
C GLY A 251 -1.41 -3.14 13.10
N ALA A 252 -0.47 -2.68 12.26
CA ALA A 252 0.34 -1.49 12.51
C ALA A 252 -0.48 -0.21 12.27
N CYS A 253 0.06 0.93 12.69
CA CYS A 253 -0.55 2.23 12.49
C CYS A 253 -0.06 2.85 11.18
N LEU A 254 -0.98 3.28 10.31
CA LEU A 254 -0.66 4.13 9.16
C LEU A 254 -0.50 5.59 9.64
N VAL A 255 0.54 6.29 9.18
CA VAL A 255 0.85 7.68 9.58
C VAL A 255 0.84 8.58 8.35
N PRO A 256 -0.30 9.22 8.04
CA PRO A 256 -0.43 10.12 6.89
C PRO A 256 0.47 11.35 6.97
N ALA A 257 1.22 11.62 5.90
CA ALA A 257 1.95 12.85 5.70
C ALA A 257 1.28 13.72 4.61
N PRO A 258 1.09 15.03 4.82
CA PRO A 258 0.63 15.92 3.77
C PRO A 258 1.70 16.06 2.67
N ARG A 259 1.28 16.13 1.40
CA ARG A 259 2.21 16.24 0.24
C ARG A 259 3.15 17.43 0.35
N SER A 260 2.71 18.54 0.93
CA SER A 260 3.53 19.74 1.16
C SER A 260 4.76 19.44 2.02
N LEU A 261 4.60 18.60 3.05
CA LEU A 261 5.67 18.20 3.94
C LEU A 261 6.66 17.25 3.24
N VAL A 262 6.14 16.28 2.48
CA VAL A 262 6.98 15.34 1.71
C VAL A 262 7.87 16.08 0.70
N LYS A 263 7.35 17.16 0.10
CA LYS A 263 8.10 18.05 -0.82
C LYS A 263 9.22 18.84 -0.13
N GLY A 264 9.24 18.90 1.21
CA GLY A 264 10.30 19.53 2.00
C GLY A 264 11.64 18.78 1.95
N GLY A 265 11.67 17.54 1.45
CA GLY A 265 12.91 16.80 1.20
C GLY A 265 13.64 16.44 2.49
N ALA A 266 14.70 17.18 2.83
CA ALA A 266 15.54 16.90 3.99
C ALA A 266 14.81 17.14 5.33
N GLU A 267 14.01 18.20 5.43
CA GLU A 267 13.23 18.53 6.64
C GLU A 267 12.18 17.46 6.96
N PHE A 268 11.74 16.71 5.94
CA PHE A 268 10.80 15.61 6.13
C PHE A 268 11.40 14.46 6.97
N GLY A 269 12.73 14.30 6.96
CA GLY A 269 13.41 13.31 7.80
C GLY A 269 13.26 13.58 9.31
N ASP A 270 13.18 14.85 9.71
CA ASP A 270 12.93 15.24 11.11
C ASP A 270 11.52 14.84 11.52
N TRP A 271 10.54 15.07 10.65
CA TRP A 271 9.17 14.64 10.89
C TRP A 271 9.03 13.13 10.99
N ILE A 272 9.73 12.34 10.15
CA ILE A 272 9.77 10.87 10.24
C ILE A 272 10.21 10.44 11.65
N THR A 273 11.24 11.12 12.18
CA THR A 273 11.78 10.87 13.53
C THR A 273 10.77 11.26 14.61
N GLU A 274 10.21 12.47 14.53
CA GLU A 274 9.23 12.99 15.50
C GLU A 274 7.97 12.14 15.58
N GLN A 275 7.50 11.63 14.44
CA GLN A 275 6.35 10.75 14.37
C GLN A 275 6.66 9.31 14.74
N GLY A 276 7.90 8.96 15.06
CA GLY A 276 8.30 7.60 15.40
C GLY A 276 8.02 6.59 14.28
N VAL A 277 8.15 7.03 13.02
CA VAL A 277 7.93 6.16 11.86
C VAL A 277 9.01 5.08 11.84
N SER A 278 8.54 3.84 11.72
CA SER A 278 9.39 2.63 11.75
C SER A 278 9.52 1.94 10.39
N VAL A 279 8.58 2.19 9.47
CA VAL A 279 8.54 1.61 8.14
C VAL A 279 8.34 2.73 7.12
N VAL A 280 9.21 2.77 6.11
CA VAL A 280 9.19 3.78 5.06
C VAL A 280 9.26 3.09 3.70
N SER A 281 8.32 3.41 2.82
CA SER A 281 8.44 3.18 1.38
C SER A 281 8.67 4.52 0.69
N THR A 282 9.69 4.62 -0.17
CA THR A 282 10.03 5.88 -0.83
C THR A 282 10.88 5.68 -2.09
N VAL A 283 11.15 6.78 -2.79
CA VAL A 283 12.08 6.78 -3.93
C VAL A 283 13.52 7.01 -3.45
N PRO A 284 14.54 6.41 -4.10
CA PRO A 284 15.95 6.65 -3.82
C PRO A 284 16.34 8.12 -3.70
N THR A 285 15.81 8.98 -4.60
CA THR A 285 16.11 10.42 -4.57
C THR A 285 15.74 11.07 -3.24
N LEU A 286 14.59 10.74 -2.67
CA LEU A 286 14.13 11.32 -1.41
C LEU A 286 14.87 10.73 -0.21
N ALA A 287 15.08 9.41 -0.18
CA ALA A 287 15.90 8.76 0.86
C ALA A 287 17.34 9.26 0.89
N GLY A 288 17.87 9.69 -0.25
CA GLY A 288 19.18 10.32 -0.38
C GLY A 288 19.34 11.63 0.40
N LEU A 289 18.23 12.32 0.71
CA LEU A 289 18.25 13.59 1.43
C LEU A 289 18.27 13.45 2.96
N TRP A 290 17.95 12.27 3.49
CA TRP A 290 17.86 12.05 4.94
C TRP A 290 19.18 11.58 5.54
N THR A 291 19.48 12.08 6.74
CA THR A 291 20.67 11.70 7.52
C THR A 291 20.49 10.33 8.16
N ASN A 292 21.58 9.78 8.70
CA ASN A 292 21.53 8.49 9.38
C ASN A 292 20.76 8.60 10.71
N GLU A 293 20.86 9.75 11.38
CA GLU A 293 20.14 10.05 12.62
C GLU A 293 18.62 10.08 12.37
N GLN A 294 18.19 10.73 11.29
CA GLN A 294 16.78 10.81 10.88
C GLN A 294 16.19 9.43 10.55
N LEU A 295 17.02 8.46 10.15
CA LEU A 295 16.61 7.11 9.80
C LEU A 295 16.81 6.09 10.92
N SER A 296 17.35 6.49 12.07
CA SER A 296 17.72 5.56 13.16
C SER A 296 16.54 4.78 13.75
N GLY A 297 15.32 5.35 13.70
CA GLY A 297 14.08 4.68 14.10
C GLY A 297 13.46 3.80 13.01
N VAL A 298 13.91 3.92 11.76
CA VAL A 298 13.38 3.18 10.61
C VAL A 298 14.02 1.80 10.57
N ARG A 299 13.18 0.78 10.75
CA ARG A 299 13.61 -0.62 10.75
C ARG A 299 13.47 -1.32 9.41
N LEU A 300 12.56 -0.83 8.57
CA LEU A 300 12.32 -1.33 7.22
C LEU A 300 12.25 -0.12 6.28
N LEU A 301 13.20 -0.05 5.35
CA LEU A 301 13.22 0.94 4.28
C LEU A 301 13.06 0.24 2.93
N ILE A 302 12.01 0.56 2.21
CA ILE A 302 11.71 0.04 0.88
C ILE A 302 11.95 1.17 -0.11
N LEU A 303 12.78 0.92 -1.11
CA LEU A 303 13.11 1.84 -2.18
C LEU A 303 12.49 1.33 -3.47
N GLY A 304 11.80 2.19 -4.21
CA GLY A 304 11.21 1.81 -5.50
C GLY A 304 11.05 2.99 -6.46
N GLY A 305 10.62 2.71 -7.68
CA GLY A 305 10.28 3.73 -8.68
C GLY A 305 11.47 4.40 -9.39
N GLU A 306 12.69 4.29 -8.86
CA GLU A 306 13.91 4.81 -9.49
C GLU A 306 15.06 3.81 -9.34
N ALA A 307 16.10 3.97 -10.17
CA ALA A 307 17.32 3.20 -9.99
C ALA A 307 18.06 3.69 -8.73
N CYS A 308 18.32 2.80 -7.77
CA CYS A 308 19.08 3.13 -6.57
C CYS A 308 20.59 3.10 -6.85
N PRO A 309 21.34 4.21 -6.63
CA PRO A 309 22.80 4.20 -6.72
C PRO A 309 23.44 3.27 -5.68
N PRO A 310 24.51 2.53 -6.03
CA PRO A 310 25.18 1.61 -5.10
C PRO A 310 25.68 2.27 -3.81
N GLU A 311 26.18 3.50 -3.89
CA GLU A 311 26.70 4.25 -2.75
C GLU A 311 25.58 4.59 -1.75
N LEU A 312 24.40 4.98 -2.28
CA LEU A 312 23.22 5.23 -1.47
C LEU A 312 22.73 3.94 -0.81
N ALA A 313 22.62 2.84 -1.58
CA ALA A 313 22.21 1.54 -1.04
C ALA A 313 23.12 1.08 0.10
N ASN A 314 24.44 1.21 -0.05
CA ASN A 314 25.40 0.84 0.99
C ASN A 314 25.25 1.69 2.26
N ARG A 315 25.03 3.00 2.13
CA ARG A 315 24.79 3.89 3.28
C ARG A 315 23.53 3.51 4.03
N LEU A 316 22.43 3.29 3.30
CA LEU A 316 21.14 2.95 3.88
C LEU A 316 21.18 1.57 4.55
N ALA A 317 21.81 0.57 3.94
CA ALA A 317 21.97 -0.77 4.53
C ALA A 317 22.88 -0.79 5.77
N ALA A 318 23.78 0.19 5.93
CA ALA A 318 24.55 0.38 7.15
C ALA A 318 23.78 1.13 8.26
N THR A 319 22.66 1.78 7.91
CA THR A 319 21.86 2.62 8.80
C THR A 319 20.61 1.90 9.29
N CYS A 320 19.83 1.35 8.36
CA CYS A 320 18.58 0.67 8.65
C CYS A 320 18.80 -0.85 8.77
N PRO A 321 18.16 -1.52 9.74
CA PRO A 321 18.21 -2.97 9.89
C PRO A 321 17.86 -3.79 8.65
N GLU A 322 16.90 -3.33 7.85
CA GLU A 322 16.47 -4.00 6.62
C GLU A 322 16.16 -2.97 5.53
N VAL A 323 16.79 -3.13 4.36
CA VAL A 323 16.61 -2.26 3.19
C VAL A 323 16.30 -3.12 1.97
N TRP A 324 15.26 -2.77 1.24
CA TRP A 324 14.87 -3.43 0.00
C TRP A 324 14.88 -2.44 -1.16
N ASN A 325 15.33 -2.90 -2.32
CA ASN A 325 15.23 -2.16 -3.57
C ASN A 325 14.27 -2.90 -4.50
N THR A 326 13.02 -2.46 -4.54
CA THR A 326 11.93 -3.09 -5.26
C THR A 326 11.76 -2.50 -6.65
N TYR A 327 11.20 -3.31 -7.54
CA TYR A 327 10.82 -2.90 -8.88
C TYR A 327 9.50 -3.55 -9.28
N GLY A 328 8.59 -2.75 -9.81
CA GLY A 328 7.37 -3.21 -10.45
C GLY A 328 6.71 -2.06 -11.21
N PRO A 329 6.30 -2.25 -12.46
CA PRO A 329 5.38 -1.32 -13.11
C PRO A 329 3.96 -1.50 -12.56
N THR A 330 3.12 -0.47 -12.70
CA THR A 330 1.73 -0.49 -12.20
C THR A 330 0.93 -1.69 -12.73
N GLU A 331 1.18 -2.11 -13.97
CA GLU A 331 0.57 -3.28 -14.62
C GLU A 331 0.86 -4.61 -13.91
N THR A 332 1.88 -4.66 -13.05
CA THR A 332 2.26 -5.85 -12.27
C THR A 332 1.76 -5.84 -10.83
N THR A 333 0.94 -4.85 -10.45
CA THR A 333 0.47 -4.64 -9.07
C THR A 333 1.63 -4.28 -8.14
N VAL A 334 2.07 -3.01 -8.21
CA VAL A 334 3.04 -2.39 -7.30
C VAL A 334 4.47 -2.92 -7.41
N VAL A 335 4.75 -4.12 -6.90
CA VAL A 335 6.10 -4.72 -6.89
C VAL A 335 6.09 -6.09 -7.57
N ALA A 336 7.03 -6.29 -8.50
CA ALA A 336 7.24 -7.55 -9.21
C ALA A 336 8.50 -8.29 -8.75
N CYS A 337 9.56 -7.57 -8.37
CA CYS A 337 10.79 -8.15 -7.85
C CYS A 337 11.49 -7.20 -6.85
N ALA A 338 12.45 -7.75 -6.10
CA ALA A 338 13.26 -7.05 -5.12
C ALA A 338 14.67 -7.67 -5.05
#